data_AF-A0AAW2CSX2-F1
#
_entry.id   AF-A0AAW2CSX2-F1
#
_cell.length_a   1.000
_cell.length_b   1.000
_cell.length_c   1.000
_cell.angle_alpha   90.00
_cell.angle_beta   90.00
_cell.angle_gamma   90.00
#
_symmetry.space_group_name_H-M   'P 1'
#
loop_
_entity.id
_entity.type
_entity.pdbx_description
1 polymer ?
#
loop_
_entity_poly.entity_id
_entity_poly.type
_entity_poly.pdbx_seq_one_letter_code
_entity_poly.pdbx_strand_id
1 'polypeptide(L)'
;MATSSNNPFSTNSSTPININHFVSLKLDRQNFLLWRAQFLPLLRCYELEGYVSGALPCPPKFLSSTDTTINPNYITWQKQDNILLGWILSSLTKPVLAQVAGLSTSASV
;
A
#
# COMPACT_ATOMS: atom_id res chain seq x y z
N MET A 1 36.19 -10.24 -10.93
CA MET A 1 35.54 -8.93 -11.15
C MET A 1 34.08 -9.20 -11.45
N ALA A 2 33.19 -8.99 -10.48
CA ALA A 2 31.75 -9.23 -10.64
C ALA A 2 31.10 -7.97 -11.24
N THR A 3 30.41 -8.15 -12.37
CA THR A 3 29.66 -7.10 -13.05
C THR A 3 28.35 -6.84 -12.31
N SER A 4 28.23 -5.66 -11.69
CA SER A 4 26.97 -5.18 -11.10
C SER A 4 25.93 -4.99 -12.22
N SER A 5 24.84 -5.77 -12.18
CA SER A 5 23.69 -5.55 -13.05
C SER A 5 22.91 -4.34 -12.54
N ASN A 6 23.06 -3.19 -13.20
CA ASN A 6 22.16 -2.06 -13.00
C ASN A 6 20.79 -2.42 -13.59
N ASN A 7 19.83 -2.73 -12.72
CA ASN A 7 18.45 -2.94 -13.12
C ASN A 7 17.82 -1.55 -13.41
N PRO A 8 17.31 -1.26 -14.62
CA PRO A 8 16.85 0.08 -15.01
C PRO A 8 15.53 0.53 -14.38
N PHE A 9 15.00 -0.22 -13.40
CA PHE A 9 13.69 0.04 -12.78
C PHE A 9 13.77 0.49 -11.30
N SER A 10 14.93 0.94 -10.83
CA SER A 10 15.04 1.55 -9.50
C SER A 10 14.42 2.95 -9.50
N THR A 11 13.09 3.03 -9.46
CA THR A 11 12.32 4.27 -9.33
C THR A 11 12.39 4.79 -7.90
N ASN A 12 13.52 5.41 -7.55
CA ASN A 12 13.66 6.23 -6.34
C ASN A 12 13.00 7.61 -6.49
N SER A 13 11.80 7.68 -7.08
CA SER A 13 11.05 8.93 -7.21
C SER A 13 9.82 8.90 -6.30
N SER A 14 9.93 9.58 -5.16
CA SER A 14 8.81 9.84 -4.24
C SER A 14 7.89 10.94 -4.81
N THR A 15 7.41 10.79 -6.04
CA THR A 15 6.38 11.67 -6.59
C THR A 15 5.03 11.24 -6.03
N PRO A 16 4.20 12.16 -5.52
CA PRO A 16 2.86 11.82 -5.06
C PRO A 16 2.02 11.33 -6.24
N ILE A 17 1.68 10.04 -6.23
CA ILE A 17 0.86 9.41 -7.26
C ILE A 17 -0.59 9.82 -7.05
N ASN A 18 -1.20 10.44 -8.06
CA ASN A 18 -2.63 10.71 -8.06
C ASN A 18 -3.38 9.48 -8.59
N ILE A 19 -3.98 8.72 -7.66
CA ILE A 19 -4.66 7.46 -7.95
C ILE A 19 -5.90 7.61 -8.83
N ASN A 20 -6.49 8.82 -8.90
CA ASN A 20 -7.67 9.08 -9.71
C ASN A 20 -7.39 8.94 -11.22
N HIS A 21 -6.12 8.95 -11.64
CA HIS A 21 -5.73 8.63 -13.01
C HIS A 21 -5.77 7.13 -13.33
N PHE A 22 -5.67 6.27 -12.31
CA PHE A 22 -5.64 4.82 -12.46
C PHE A 22 -6.99 4.17 -12.13
N VAL A 23 -7.72 4.77 -11.20
CA VAL A 23 -8.99 4.26 -10.68
C VAL A 23 -10.02 5.37 -10.83
N SER A 24 -10.82 5.28 -11.89
CA SER A 24 -11.82 6.30 -12.22
C SER A 24 -13.14 6.09 -11.46
N LEU A 25 -13.41 4.85 -11.03
CA LEU A 25 -14.59 4.48 -10.27
C LEU A 25 -14.27 4.50 -8.78
N LYS A 26 -15.04 5.25 -8.00
CA LYS A 26 -14.96 5.16 -6.54
C LYS A 26 -15.79 3.98 -6.03
N LEU A 27 -15.26 3.22 -5.08
CA LEU A 27 -15.93 2.07 -4.49
C LEU A 27 -17.25 2.49 -3.84
N ASP A 28 -18.32 1.86 -4.28
CA ASP A 28 -19.64 1.88 -3.65
C ASP A 28 -20.10 0.44 -3.36
N ARG A 29 -21.32 0.29 -2.85
CA ARG A 29 -21.87 -1.01 -2.46
C ARG A 29 -22.23 -1.93 -3.62
N GLN A 30 -22.23 -1.42 -4.85
CA GLN A 30 -22.76 -2.09 -6.04
C GLN A 30 -21.67 -2.37 -7.07
N ASN A 31 -20.51 -1.70 -6.99
CA ASN A 31 -19.50 -1.70 -8.03
C ASN A 31 -18.18 -2.40 -7.65
N PHE A 32 -18.14 -3.14 -6.55
CA PHE A 32 -16.91 -3.75 -6.02
C PHE A 32 -16.08 -4.51 -7.07
N LEU A 33 -16.71 -5.32 -7.92
CA LEU A 33 -16.01 -6.09 -8.94
C LEU A 33 -15.31 -5.19 -9.98
N LEU A 34 -15.96 -4.10 -10.38
CA LEU A 34 -15.41 -3.14 -11.34
C LEU A 34 -14.30 -2.29 -10.70
N TRP A 35 -14.52 -1.81 -9.47
CA TRP A 35 -13.51 -1.11 -8.69
C TRP A 35 -12.25 -1.98 -8.51
N ARG A 36 -12.43 -3.24 -8.10
CA ARG A 36 -11.32 -4.20 -7.90
C ARG A 36 -10.56 -4.47 -9.19
N ALA A 37 -11.26 -4.58 -10.33
CA ALA A 37 -10.63 -4.79 -11.62
C ALA A 37 -9.71 -3.63 -12.04
N GLN A 38 -10.00 -2.39 -11.61
CA GLN A 38 -9.11 -1.24 -11.83
C GLN A 38 -8.02 -1.10 -10.75
N PHE A 39 -8.36 -1.36 -9.49
CA PHE A 39 -7.46 -1.17 -8.36
C PHE A 39 -6.36 -2.24 -8.27
N LEU A 40 -6.68 -3.51 -8.60
CA LEU A 40 -5.75 -4.61 -8.43
C LEU A 40 -4.52 -4.55 -9.34
N PRO A 41 -4.61 -4.20 -10.65
CA PRO A 41 -3.44 -3.98 -11.50
C PRO A 41 -2.52 -2.87 -10.97
N LEU A 42 -3.09 -1.81 -10.39
CA LEU A 42 -2.33 -0.75 -9.74
C LEU A 42 -1.50 -1.32 -8.59
N LEU A 43 -2.12 -2.10 -7.69
CA LEU A 43 -1.39 -2.72 -6.57
C LEU A 43 -0.26 -3.63 -7.04
N ARG A 44 -0.48 -4.41 -8.10
CA ARG A 44 0.54 -5.30 -8.66
C ARG A 44 1.71 -4.52 -9.27
N CYS A 45 1.43 -3.44 -9.99
CA CYS A 45 2.44 -2.58 -10.59
C CYS A 45 3.39 -1.98 -9.54
N TYR A 46 2.88 -1.71 -8.33
CA TYR A 46 3.64 -1.15 -7.21
C TYR A 46 4.06 -2.18 -6.15
N GLU A 47 3.87 -3.48 -6.42
CA GLU A 47 4.21 -4.57 -5.48
C GLU A 47 3.50 -4.46 -4.10
N LEU A 48 2.29 -3.91 -4.11
CA LEU A 48 1.49 -3.58 -2.92
C LEU A 48 0.43 -4.63 -2.55
N GLU A 49 0.10 -5.57 -3.45
CA GLU A 49 -0.94 -6.59 -3.21
C GLU A 49 -0.66 -7.43 -1.96
N GLY A 50 0.61 -7.63 -1.63
CA GLY A 50 1.05 -8.36 -0.44
C GLY A 50 0.64 -7.71 0.88
N TYR A 51 0.47 -6.39 0.93
CA TYR A 51 0.03 -5.69 2.14
C TYR A 51 -1.44 -6.01 2.46
N VAL A 52 -2.32 -5.94 1.44
CA VAL A 52 -3.76 -6.21 1.61
C VAL A 52 -4.03 -7.69 1.85
N SER A 53 -3.29 -8.57 1.16
CA SER A 53 -3.46 -10.03 1.31
C SER A 53 -2.82 -10.60 2.59
N GLY A 54 -2.01 -9.82 3.30
CA GLY A 54 -1.23 -10.28 4.45
C GLY A 54 0.01 -11.11 4.10
N ALA A 55 0.32 -11.29 2.82
CA ALA A 55 1.54 -11.98 2.38
C ALA A 55 2.83 -11.19 2.73
N LEU A 56 2.71 -9.87 2.94
CA LEU A 56 3.78 -8.99 3.44
C LEU A 56 3.44 -8.52 4.86
N PRO A 57 3.68 -9.34 5.90
CA PRO A 57 3.38 -8.96 7.27
C PRO A 57 4.28 -7.82 7.77
N CYS A 58 3.76 -7.03 8.71
CA CYS A 58 4.52 -5.96 9.35
C CYS A 58 5.73 -6.53 10.11
N PRO A 59 6.96 -6.06 9.83
CA PRO A 59 8.15 -6.49 10.56
C PRO A 59 8.09 -6.10 12.05
N PRO A 60 8.88 -6.76 12.92
CA PRO A 60 9.03 -6.31 14.30
C PRO A 60 9.55 -4.87 14.37
N LYS A 61 8.97 -4.06 15.27
CA LYS A 61 9.33 -2.65 15.46
C LYS A 61 10.78 -2.44 15.89
N PHE A 62 11.30 -3.33 16.72
CA PHE A 62 12.67 -3.26 17.25
C PHE A 62 13.49 -4.45 16.76
N LEU A 63 14.81 -4.27 16.64
CA LEU A 63 15.72 -5.31 16.13
C LEU A 63 15.93 -6.47 17.11
N SER A 64 15.76 -6.24 18.41
CA SER A 64 15.74 -7.31 19.41
C SER A 64 14.83 -6.93 20.58
N SER A 65 14.54 -7.89 21.47
CA SER A 65 13.71 -7.64 22.66
C SER A 65 14.42 -6.77 23.72
N THR A 66 15.75 -6.69 23.67
CA THR A 66 16.59 -5.96 24.63
C THR A 66 17.13 -4.64 24.07
N ASP A 67 17.09 -4.47 22.75
CA ASP A 67 17.57 -3.29 22.04
C ASP A 67 16.38 -2.46 21.55
N THR A 68 16.35 -1.18 21.91
CA THR A 68 15.31 -0.23 21.49
C THR A 68 15.57 0.36 20.10
N THR A 69 16.61 -0.09 19.41
CA THR A 69 16.91 0.29 18.03
C THR A 69 15.76 -0.11 17.10
N ILE A 70 15.18 0.88 16.43
CA ILE A 70 14.06 0.69 15.51
C ILE A 70 14.53 -0.04 14.26
N ASN A 71 13.76 -1.05 13.85
CA ASN A 71 13.98 -1.78 12.62
C ASN A 71 13.70 -0.87 11.40
N PRO A 72 14.67 -0.60 10.52
CA PRO A 72 14.44 0.20 9.32
C PRO A 72 13.36 -0.40 8.40
N ASN A 73 13.23 -1.73 8.37
CA ASN A 73 12.20 -2.41 7.57
C ASN A 73 10.79 -2.14 8.11
N TYR A 74 10.63 -1.99 9.43
CA TYR A 74 9.36 -1.59 10.04
C TYR A 74 8.95 -0.19 9.57
N ILE A 75 9.90 0.77 9.55
CA ILE A 75 9.64 2.14 9.08
C ILE A 75 9.23 2.14 7.61
N THR A 76 9.98 1.43 6.76
CA THR A 76 9.69 1.32 5.33
C THR A 76 8.33 0.68 5.08
N TRP A 77 8.03 -0.43 5.76
CA TRP A 77 6.73 -1.09 5.67
C TRP A 77 5.60 -0.15 6.09
N GLN A 78 5.75 0.56 7.22
CA GLN A 78 4.74 1.47 7.73
C GLN A 78 4.48 2.62 6.76
N LYS A 79 5.53 3.20 6.16
CA LYS A 79 5.37 4.25 5.13
C LYS A 79 4.56 3.73 3.94
N GLN A 80 4.87 2.53 3.47
CA GLN A 80 4.23 1.96 2.29
C GLN A 80 2.77 1.57 2.57
N ASP A 81 2.48 0.98 3.72
CA ASP A 81 1.12 0.68 4.18
C ASP A 81 0.26 1.95 4.30
N ASN A 82 0.83 3.04 4.83
CA ASN A 82 0.10 4.32 4.95
C ASN A 82 -0.19 4.97 3.59
N ILE A 83 0.74 4.88 2.63
CA ILE A 83 0.50 5.34 1.26
C ILE A 83 -0.65 4.54 0.65
N LEU A 84 -0.61 3.22 0.76
CA LEU A 84 -1.65 2.33 0.27
C LEU A 84 -3.00 2.58 0.95
N LEU A 85 -3.02 2.79 2.26
CA LEU A 85 -4.22 3.18 3.00
C LEU A 85 -4.82 4.47 2.43
N GLY A 86 -4.00 5.50 2.20
CA GLY A 86 -4.44 6.74 1.56
C GLY A 86 -5.03 6.51 0.16
N TRP A 87 -4.46 5.59 -0.63
CA TRP A 87 -4.98 5.21 -1.94
C TRP A 87 -6.34 4.52 -1.84
N ILE A 88 -6.47 3.57 -0.92
CA ILE A 88 -7.73 2.86 -0.68
C ILE A 88 -8.79 3.90 -0.28
N LEU A 89 -8.56 4.69 0.78
CA LEU A 89 -9.53 5.66 1.31
C LEU A 89 -9.95 6.72 0.27
N SER A 90 -9.02 7.22 -0.55
CA SER A 90 -9.33 8.20 -1.60
C SER A 90 -10.16 7.60 -2.75
N SER A 91 -10.05 6.29 -2.97
CA SER A 91 -10.83 5.54 -3.95
C SER A 91 -12.23 5.16 -3.44
N LEU A 92 -12.61 5.49 -2.21
CA LEU A 92 -13.93 5.18 -1.66
C LEU A 92 -14.94 6.32 -1.88
N THR A 93 -16.21 5.96 -2.03
CA THR A 93 -17.30 6.92 -1.85
C THR A 93 -17.46 7.30 -0.37
N LYS A 94 -18.01 8.48 -0.07
CA LYS A 94 -18.20 8.96 1.31
C LYS A 94 -18.91 7.94 2.23
N PRO A 95 -19.99 7.25 1.81
CA PRO A 95 -20.66 6.28 2.67
C PRO A 95 -19.80 5.06 3.00
N VAL A 96 -18.99 4.58 2.06
CA VAL A 96 -18.07 3.44 2.29
C VAL A 96 -16.90 3.89 3.15
N LEU A 97 -16.33 5.07 2.86
CA LEU A 97 -15.25 5.66 3.66
C LEU A 97 -15.63 5.78 5.15
N ALA A 98 -16.85 6.22 5.45
CA ALA A 98 -17.33 6.36 6.82
C ALA A 98 -17.36 5.03 7.60
N GLN A 99 -17.49 3.88 6.92
CA GLN A 99 -17.50 2.56 7.55
C GLN A 99 -16.10 2.10 7.97
N VAL A 100 -15.06 2.61 7.29
CA VAL A 100 -13.67 2.13 7.44
C VAL A 100 -12.73 3.19 8.00
N ALA A 101 -13.22 4.40 8.29
CA ALA A 101 -12.41 5.54 8.74
C ALA A 101 -11.63 5.29 10.06
N GLY A 102 -12.05 4.32 10.88
CA GLY A 102 -11.36 3.94 12.11
C GLY A 102 -10.23 2.93 11.92
N LEU A 103 -10.04 2.43 10.70
CA LEU A 103 -9.07 1.39 10.39
C LEU A 103 -7.72 2.02 10.03
N SER A 104 -6.65 1.45 10.59
CA SER A 104 -5.32 2.06 10.59
C SER A 104 -4.31 1.37 9.67
N THR A 105 -4.71 0.28 9.01
CA THR A 105 -3.84 -0.45 8.06
C THR A 105 -4.59 -0.77 6.79
N SER A 106 -3.87 -0.89 5.67
CA SER A 106 -4.48 -1.25 4.38
C SER A 106 -5.16 -2.62 4.40
N ALA A 107 -4.62 -3.58 5.15
CA ALA A 107 -5.16 -4.93 5.29
C ALA A 107 -6.47 -5.00 6.09
N SER A 108 -6.72 -4.02 6.96
CA SER A 108 -7.91 -4.01 7.80
C SER A 108 -9.16 -3.47 7.10
N VAL A 109 -8.97 -2.64 6.06
CA VAL A 109 -10.04 -1.99 5.27
C VAL A 109 -10.77 -3.00 4.39
#